data_AF-A0A4S2J2J2-F1
#
_entry.id   AF-A0A4S2J2J2-F1
#
_cell.length_a   1.000
_cell.length_b   1.000
_cell.length_c   1.000
_cell.angle_alpha   90.00
_cell.angle_beta   90.00
_cell.angle_gamma   90.00
#
_symmetry.space_group_name_H-M   'P 1'
#
loop_
_entity.id
_entity.type
_entity.pdbx_description
1 polymer ?
#
loop_
_entity_poly.entity_id
_entity_poly.type
_entity_poly.pdbx_seq_one_letter_code
_entity_poly.pdbx_strand_id
1 'polypeptide(L)'
;MPERPSNAAVSVREYLYVDTLRVRTLLAQLSSGLPETRRSDHTRQWTASLTDLDGPQHDEGTRNQEVRSLADLHVAMLEDDAEYAQMLLDVSEISKKPKNWNRGRIHRALNPGSLIRVKGPTSVIYPASFAASVNAFSSVTDDSTFSRDVEKIVNAMYGEHLTLRVYPCGQDEWDYQFSGVISDPGNYLAGEKTVLFSRLGADPQEWTTLATISRIPERDTISPTVRFERVMATLQEAVADGEVNRQVLERMIQETSRAMEGFGFSEAPTWPAISVIPLAVYRSVQASKITPELQRGD
;
A
#
# COMPACT_ATOMS: atom_id res chain seq x y z
N MET A 1 -26.24 -39.38 -2.90
CA MET A 1 -25.22 -38.35 -2.62
C MET A 1 -25.21 -37.40 -3.81
N PRO A 2 -25.51 -36.11 -3.64
CA PRO A 2 -25.37 -35.17 -4.75
C PRO A 2 -23.89 -34.98 -5.05
N GLU A 3 -23.53 -35.10 -6.32
CA GLU A 3 -22.18 -34.88 -6.83
C GLU A 3 -21.74 -33.44 -6.51
N ARG A 4 -20.53 -33.30 -5.93
CA ARG A 4 -19.91 -32.00 -5.76
C ARG A 4 -19.69 -31.39 -7.15
N PRO A 5 -20.10 -30.13 -7.40
CA PRO A 5 -19.78 -29.46 -8.64
C PRO A 5 -18.26 -29.47 -8.86
N SER A 6 -17.87 -29.62 -10.12
CA SER A 6 -16.48 -29.67 -10.56
C SER A 6 -15.68 -28.52 -9.94
N ASN A 7 -14.49 -28.88 -9.47
CA ASN A 7 -13.63 -28.11 -8.59
C ASN A 7 -13.15 -26.80 -9.27
N ALA A 8 -14.00 -25.78 -9.32
CA ALA A 8 -13.54 -24.40 -9.37
C ALA A 8 -12.71 -24.22 -8.09
N ALA A 9 -11.39 -24.14 -8.25
CA ALA A 9 -10.47 -24.18 -7.12
C ALA A 9 -10.89 -23.12 -6.10
N VAL A 10 -11.37 -23.58 -4.93
CA VAL A 10 -11.69 -22.68 -3.82
C VAL A 10 -10.38 -21.99 -3.43
N SER A 11 -10.27 -20.70 -3.77
CA SER A 11 -9.08 -19.90 -3.50
C SER A 11 -9.30 -19.16 -2.19
N VAL A 12 -8.64 -19.63 -1.13
CA VAL A 12 -8.62 -18.93 0.15
C VAL A 12 -7.56 -17.84 0.08
N ARG A 13 -7.91 -16.64 0.52
CA ARG A 13 -7.02 -15.47 0.52
C ARG A 13 -6.79 -15.01 1.95
N GLU A 14 -5.54 -14.66 2.23
CA GLU A 14 -5.14 -13.99 3.46
C GLU A 14 -4.93 -12.51 3.13
N TYR A 15 -5.65 -11.62 3.81
CA TYR A 15 -5.60 -10.18 3.59
C TYR A 15 -4.71 -9.51 4.64
N LEU A 16 -3.68 -8.82 4.15
CA LEU A 16 -2.84 -7.95 4.97
C LEU A 16 -3.50 -6.59 5.20
N TYR A 17 -4.16 -6.04 4.19
CA TYR A 17 -4.74 -4.70 4.22
C TYR A 17 -5.89 -4.56 3.23
N VAL A 18 -6.91 -3.76 3.59
CA VAL A 18 -8.01 -3.32 2.72
C VAL A 18 -8.39 -1.86 3.02
N ASP A 19 -8.41 -1.01 1.99
CA ASP A 19 -9.05 0.32 2.04
C ASP A 19 -10.57 0.15 1.94
N THR A 20 -11.24 -0.07 3.07
CA THR A 20 -12.66 -0.41 3.10
C THR A 20 -13.54 0.66 2.46
N LEU A 21 -13.18 1.93 2.58
CA LEU A 21 -13.96 3.05 2.05
C LEU A 21 -13.82 3.15 0.53
N ARG A 22 -12.60 3.10 0.00
CA ARG A 22 -12.37 3.19 -1.45
C ARG A 22 -12.90 1.97 -2.18
N VAL A 23 -12.68 0.77 -1.65
CA VAL A 23 -13.17 -0.48 -2.25
C VAL A 23 -14.70 -0.45 -2.36
N ARG A 24 -15.40 -0.04 -1.29
CA ARG A 24 -16.87 0.12 -1.32
C ARG A 24 -17.32 1.14 -2.35
N THR A 25 -16.64 2.28 -2.44
CA THR A 25 -17.00 3.35 -3.38
C THR A 25 -16.83 2.90 -4.84
N LEU A 26 -15.71 2.24 -5.15
CA LEU A 26 -15.45 1.72 -6.49
C LEU A 26 -16.43 0.60 -6.86
N LEU A 27 -16.69 -0.32 -5.93
CA LEU A 27 -17.66 -1.39 -6.14
C LEU A 27 -19.07 -0.83 -6.41
N ALA A 28 -19.50 0.17 -5.64
CA ALA A 28 -20.80 0.83 -5.87
C ALA A 28 -20.89 1.50 -7.26
N GLN A 29 -19.79 2.04 -7.77
CA GLN A 29 -19.74 2.63 -9.11
C GLN A 29 -19.79 1.57 -10.22
N LEU A 30 -19.08 0.44 -10.05
CA LEU A 30 -19.03 -0.64 -11.04
C LEU A 30 -20.35 -1.44 -11.10
N SER A 31 -20.95 -1.70 -9.94
CA SER A 31 -22.17 -2.51 -9.82
C SER A 31 -23.48 -1.72 -10.00
N SER A 32 -23.42 -0.44 -10.42
CA SER A 32 -24.59 0.45 -10.56
C SER A 32 -25.41 0.64 -9.27
N GLY A 33 -24.72 0.67 -8.12
CA GLY A 33 -25.30 0.88 -6.80
C GLY A 33 -25.57 -0.42 -6.06
N LEU A 34 -24.80 -0.68 -4.99
CA LEU A 34 -25.17 -1.70 -4.02
C LEU A 34 -26.38 -1.23 -3.19
N PRO A 35 -27.32 -2.11 -2.84
CA PRO A 35 -28.40 -1.79 -1.91
C PRO A 35 -27.78 -1.47 -0.55
N GLU A 36 -27.58 -0.20 -0.25
CA GLU A 36 -27.31 0.24 1.11
C GLU A 36 -28.47 -0.26 1.98
N THR A 37 -28.21 -1.24 2.84
CA THR A 37 -29.19 -1.69 3.81
C THR A 37 -29.30 -0.65 4.92
N ARG A 38 -29.84 0.53 4.61
CA ARG A 38 -30.56 1.36 5.58
C ARG A 38 -32.03 0.96 5.51
N ARG A 39 -32.35 -0.19 6.13
CA ARG A 39 -33.70 -0.44 6.64
C ARG A 39 -33.63 -0.38 8.15
N SER A 40 -33.72 0.83 8.68
CA SER A 40 -34.36 1.05 9.97
C SER A 40 -35.85 0.74 9.76
N ASP A 41 -36.25 -0.51 9.99
CA ASP A 41 -37.65 -0.84 10.26
C ASP A 41 -37.72 -2.13 11.09
N HIS A 42 -38.37 -1.98 12.24
CA HIS A 42 -38.70 -3.01 13.22
C HIS A 42 -39.10 -4.35 12.59
N THR A 43 -38.36 -5.44 12.86
CA THR A 43 -38.96 -6.78 13.00
C THR A 43 -38.07 -7.72 13.83
N ARG A 44 -38.61 -8.08 15.01
CA ARG A 44 -38.45 -9.29 15.84
C ARG A 44 -37.19 -10.16 15.69
N GLN A 45 -36.39 -10.12 16.76
CA GLN A 45 -35.89 -11.26 17.54
C GLN A 45 -36.02 -12.64 16.88
N TRP A 46 -34.89 -13.20 16.47
CA TRP A 46 -34.64 -14.64 16.51
C TRP A 46 -33.43 -14.90 17.41
N THR A 47 -33.69 -14.91 18.70
CA THR A 47 -32.82 -15.46 19.73
C THR A 47 -32.85 -16.99 19.63
N ALA A 48 -31.80 -17.58 19.07
CA ALA A 48 -31.35 -18.91 19.47
C ALA A 48 -30.14 -18.70 20.39
N SER A 49 -30.47 -18.56 21.68
CA SER A 49 -29.56 -18.39 22.80
C SER A 49 -28.55 -19.53 22.90
N LEU A 50 -27.28 -19.17 22.99
CA LEU A 50 -26.26 -19.91 23.76
C LEU A 50 -25.72 -18.96 24.83
N THR A 51 -26.53 -18.78 25.88
CA THR A 51 -26.15 -18.56 27.29
C THR A 51 -24.80 -17.86 27.55
N ASP A 52 -24.88 -16.53 27.62
CA ASP A 52 -24.65 -15.70 28.82
C ASP A 52 -23.78 -16.31 29.94
N LEU A 53 -22.49 -15.91 29.96
CA LEU A 53 -21.64 -15.84 31.16
C LEU A 53 -20.53 -14.77 30.94
N ASP A 54 -20.77 -13.60 31.56
CA ASP A 54 -19.81 -12.70 32.24
C ASP A 54 -18.75 -11.89 31.44
N GLY A 55 -18.90 -10.55 31.44
CA GLY A 55 -17.83 -9.56 31.22
C GLY A 55 -18.01 -8.56 30.05
N PRO A 56 -17.99 -7.23 30.28
CA PRO A 56 -18.05 -6.22 29.23
C PRO A 56 -16.65 -6.00 28.63
N GLN A 57 -16.17 -6.93 27.81
CA GLN A 57 -14.93 -6.76 27.03
C GLN A 57 -14.92 -7.49 25.67
N HIS A 58 -16.03 -8.14 25.26
CA HIS A 58 -16.03 -9.04 24.11
C HIS A 58 -16.75 -8.53 22.84
N ASP A 59 -17.44 -7.39 22.87
CA ASP A 59 -18.29 -6.94 21.75
C ASP A 59 -17.52 -6.15 20.66
N GLU A 60 -16.43 -5.46 21.02
CA GLU A 60 -15.61 -4.71 20.04
C GLU A 60 -14.80 -5.63 19.11
N GLY A 61 -14.29 -6.75 19.64
CA GLY A 61 -13.51 -7.73 18.88
C GLY A 61 -14.33 -8.42 17.80
N THR A 62 -15.54 -8.87 18.15
CA THR A 62 -16.46 -9.55 17.20
C THR A 62 -16.91 -8.60 16.09
N ARG A 63 -17.30 -7.37 16.43
CA ARG A 63 -17.68 -6.35 15.43
C ARG A 63 -16.54 -6.01 14.47
N ASN A 64 -15.30 -5.91 14.96
CA ASN A 64 -14.14 -5.66 14.11
C ASN A 64 -13.87 -6.84 13.15
N GLN A 65 -14.05 -8.08 13.60
CA GLN A 65 -13.91 -9.27 12.74
C GLN A 65 -14.98 -9.33 11.65
N GLU A 66 -16.24 -9.01 11.97
CA GLU A 66 -17.33 -8.94 10.99
C GLU A 66 -17.04 -7.88 9.92
N VAL A 67 -16.59 -6.68 10.32
CA VAL A 67 -16.23 -5.59 9.39
C VAL A 67 -15.08 -6.00 8.46
N ARG A 68 -14.07 -6.71 8.97
CA ARG A 68 -12.95 -7.21 8.15
C ARG A 68 -13.39 -8.27 7.14
N SER A 69 -14.14 -9.27 7.59
CA SER A 69 -14.65 -10.34 6.71
C SER A 69 -15.49 -9.79 5.54
N LEU A 70 -16.28 -8.76 5.81
CA LEU A 70 -17.08 -8.07 4.80
C LEU A 70 -16.22 -7.19 3.88
N ALA A 71 -15.18 -6.54 4.40
CA ALA A 71 -14.22 -5.81 3.57
C ALA A 71 -13.47 -6.74 2.61
N ASP A 72 -13.04 -7.91 3.07
CA ASP A 72 -12.35 -8.92 2.26
C ASP A 72 -13.24 -9.40 1.12
N LEU A 73 -14.52 -9.67 1.42
CA LEU A 73 -15.51 -10.04 0.40
C LEU A 73 -15.69 -8.93 -0.65
N HIS A 74 -15.76 -7.67 -0.23
CA HIS A 74 -15.88 -6.56 -1.17
C HIS A 74 -14.68 -6.43 -2.11
N VAL A 75 -13.47 -6.80 -1.66
CA VAL A 75 -12.31 -6.84 -2.55
C VAL A 75 -12.48 -7.91 -3.62
N ALA A 76 -12.93 -9.11 -3.22
CA ALA A 76 -13.17 -10.19 -4.18
C ALA A 76 -14.22 -9.78 -5.23
N MET A 77 -15.34 -9.19 -4.78
CA MET A 77 -16.38 -8.68 -5.68
C MET A 77 -15.87 -7.56 -6.60
N LEU A 78 -15.07 -6.62 -6.07
CA LEU A 78 -14.48 -5.54 -6.86
C LEU A 78 -13.57 -6.08 -7.96
N GLU A 79 -12.75 -7.08 -7.65
CA GLU A 79 -11.89 -7.69 -8.64
C GLU A 79 -12.67 -8.42 -9.73
N ASP A 80 -13.67 -9.21 -9.36
CA ASP A 80 -14.52 -9.93 -10.33
C ASP A 80 -15.26 -8.94 -11.26
N ASP A 81 -15.88 -7.90 -10.68
CA ASP A 81 -16.62 -6.88 -11.45
C ASP A 81 -15.68 -6.07 -12.34
N ALA A 82 -14.48 -5.70 -11.84
CA ALA A 82 -13.51 -4.94 -12.62
C ALA A 82 -12.83 -5.78 -13.71
N GLU A 83 -12.61 -7.07 -13.49
CA GLU A 83 -12.15 -8.00 -14.53
C GLU A 83 -13.21 -8.17 -15.62
N TYR A 84 -14.47 -8.37 -15.22
CA TYR A 84 -15.60 -8.48 -16.14
C TYR A 84 -15.77 -7.21 -16.99
N ALA A 85 -15.64 -6.04 -16.37
CA ALA A 85 -15.68 -4.73 -17.05
C ALA A 85 -14.39 -4.39 -17.83
N GLN A 86 -13.38 -5.26 -17.83
CA GLN A 86 -12.06 -5.04 -18.43
C GLN A 86 -11.34 -3.78 -17.93
N MET A 87 -11.61 -3.39 -16.68
CA MET A 87 -11.02 -2.24 -16.02
C MET A 87 -9.82 -2.61 -15.14
N LEU A 88 -9.70 -3.89 -14.75
CA LEU A 88 -8.55 -4.39 -14.00
C LEU A 88 -7.43 -4.86 -14.94
N LEU A 89 -6.28 -4.19 -14.89
CA LEU A 89 -5.09 -4.61 -15.61
C LEU A 89 -4.12 -5.37 -14.68
N ASP A 90 -3.87 -6.64 -14.98
CA ASP A 90 -2.79 -7.40 -14.33
C ASP A 90 -1.43 -7.02 -14.93
N VAL A 91 -0.59 -6.35 -14.13
CA VAL A 91 0.74 -5.92 -14.55
C VAL A 91 1.86 -6.83 -14.04
N SER A 92 1.54 -7.94 -13.37
CA SER A 92 2.52 -8.81 -12.69
C SER A 92 3.61 -9.32 -13.64
N GLU A 93 3.24 -9.84 -14.80
CA GLU A 93 4.22 -10.42 -15.74
C GLU A 93 4.98 -9.38 -16.54
N ILE A 94 4.32 -8.29 -16.93
CA ILE A 94 4.97 -7.23 -17.71
C ILE A 94 5.94 -6.41 -16.88
N SER A 95 5.68 -6.28 -15.57
CA SER A 95 6.50 -5.51 -14.64
C SER A 95 7.75 -6.24 -14.16
N LYS A 96 7.81 -7.57 -14.27
CA LYS A 96 9.01 -8.36 -13.93
C LYS A 96 10.26 -8.04 -14.76
N LYS A 97 10.11 -7.41 -15.93
CA LYS A 97 11.20 -7.18 -16.89
C LYS A 97 11.77 -5.75 -16.75
N PRO A 98 13.01 -5.55 -16.25
CA PRO A 98 13.65 -4.23 -16.13
C PRO A 98 13.61 -3.39 -17.42
N LYS A 99 13.77 -4.06 -18.57
CA LYS A 99 13.71 -3.43 -19.90
C LYS A 99 12.39 -2.70 -20.17
N ASN A 100 11.28 -3.13 -19.58
CA ASN A 100 9.99 -2.48 -19.76
C ASN A 100 9.87 -1.17 -18.96
N TRP A 101 10.55 -1.08 -17.82
CA TRP A 101 10.68 0.13 -17.01
C TRP A 101 11.57 1.16 -17.69
N ASN A 102 12.80 0.75 -18.04
CA ASN A 102 13.81 1.63 -18.65
C ASN A 102 13.37 2.23 -19.98
N ARG A 103 12.59 1.50 -20.79
CA ARG A 103 12.05 1.97 -22.06
C ARG A 103 10.72 2.73 -21.92
N GLY A 104 10.24 2.93 -20.69
CA GLY A 104 8.97 3.58 -20.42
C GLY A 104 7.76 2.84 -20.99
N ARG A 105 7.82 1.52 -21.18
CA ARG A 105 6.69 0.75 -21.71
C ARG A 105 5.57 0.64 -20.69
N ILE A 106 5.92 0.39 -19.42
CA ILE A 106 4.95 0.31 -18.31
C ILE A 106 4.32 1.70 -18.10
N HIS A 107 5.14 2.74 -18.03
CA HIS A 107 4.69 4.14 -17.91
C HIS A 107 3.71 4.58 -19.01
N ARG A 108 3.86 4.07 -20.25
CA ARG A 108 2.96 4.37 -21.38
C ARG A 108 1.71 3.49 -21.42
N ALA A 109 1.73 2.33 -20.77
CA ALA A 109 0.61 1.40 -20.71
C ALA A 109 -0.38 1.74 -19.59
N LEU A 110 0.02 2.61 -18.66
CA LEU A 110 -0.74 2.99 -17.48
C LEU A 110 -1.19 4.44 -17.58
N ASN A 111 -2.32 4.75 -16.95
CA ASN A 111 -2.79 6.11 -16.76
C ASN A 111 -3.09 6.35 -15.28
N PRO A 112 -2.93 7.57 -14.76
CA PRO A 112 -3.50 7.94 -13.47
C PRO A 112 -4.99 7.57 -13.39
N GLY A 113 -5.40 6.95 -12.29
CA GLY A 113 -6.74 6.41 -12.07
C GLY A 113 -6.95 4.97 -12.56
N SER A 114 -6.04 4.39 -13.35
CA SER A 114 -6.16 2.99 -13.77
C SER A 114 -6.11 2.03 -12.58
N LEU A 115 -6.99 1.05 -12.57
CA LEU A 115 -7.01 -0.04 -11.60
C LEU A 115 -6.06 -1.15 -12.08
N ILE A 116 -5.12 -1.53 -11.22
CA ILE A 116 -4.13 -2.56 -11.52
C ILE A 116 -4.10 -3.64 -10.44
N ARG A 117 -3.73 -4.84 -10.86
CA ARG A 117 -3.25 -5.90 -9.98
C ARG A 117 -1.77 -6.13 -10.24
N VAL A 118 -0.98 -6.20 -9.18
CA VAL A 118 0.45 -6.55 -9.27
C VAL A 118 0.81 -7.58 -8.21
N LYS A 119 1.38 -8.70 -8.65
CA LYS A 119 1.94 -9.74 -7.79
C LYS A 119 3.47 -9.63 -7.79
N GLY A 120 4.07 -9.56 -6.61
CA GLY A 120 5.51 -9.54 -6.45
C GLY A 120 5.98 -9.40 -4.99
N PRO A 121 7.30 -9.48 -4.77
CA PRO A 121 7.91 -9.18 -3.47
C PRO A 121 7.46 -7.80 -2.99
N THR A 122 6.80 -7.75 -1.84
CA THR A 122 6.22 -6.54 -1.27
C THR A 122 6.79 -6.31 0.11
N SER A 123 7.35 -5.12 0.32
CA SER A 123 7.76 -4.62 1.63
C SER A 123 6.71 -3.65 2.13
N VAL A 124 6.36 -3.79 3.40
CA VAL A 124 5.58 -2.80 4.13
C VAL A 124 6.52 -2.22 5.18
N ILE A 125 6.64 -0.89 5.24
CA ILE A 125 7.55 -0.20 6.15
C ILE A 125 6.73 0.74 7.04
N TYR A 126 6.91 0.62 8.36
CA TYR A 126 6.32 1.51 9.35
C TYR A 126 7.41 2.24 10.12
N PRO A 127 7.69 3.50 9.74
CA PRO A 127 8.71 4.35 10.35
C PRO A 127 8.61 4.40 11.88
N ALA A 128 7.39 4.52 12.43
CA ALA A 128 7.20 4.61 13.88
C ALA A 128 7.58 3.31 14.61
N SER A 129 7.29 2.13 14.03
CA SER A 129 7.74 0.86 14.62
C SER A 129 9.25 0.68 14.52
N PHE A 130 9.87 1.19 13.45
CA PHE A 130 11.33 1.18 13.33
C PHE A 130 11.97 2.11 14.36
N ALA A 131 11.49 3.34 14.50
CA ALA A 131 11.96 4.29 15.51
C ALA A 131 11.83 3.74 16.93
N ALA A 132 10.70 3.09 17.25
CA ALA A 132 10.51 2.40 18.54
C ALA A 132 11.56 1.29 18.78
N SER A 133 11.85 0.48 17.76
CA SER A 133 12.88 -0.57 17.83
C SER A 133 14.29 0.01 18.00
N VAL A 134 14.62 1.10 17.29
CA VAL A 134 15.92 1.79 17.42
C VAL A 134 16.06 2.40 18.82
N ASN A 135 15.01 3.01 19.34
CA ASN A 135 15.00 3.55 20.71
C ASN A 135 15.17 2.44 21.76
N ALA A 136 14.49 1.31 21.58
CA ALA A 136 14.66 0.12 22.44
C ALA A 136 16.06 -0.50 22.34
N PHE A 137 16.71 -0.46 21.18
CA PHE A 137 18.10 -0.89 21.03
C PHE A 137 19.06 0.07 21.74
N SER A 138 18.88 1.38 21.55
CA SER A 138 19.73 2.41 22.16
C SER A 138 19.66 2.42 23.69
N SER A 139 18.52 2.06 24.28
CA SER A 139 18.39 1.94 25.74
C SER A 139 19.19 0.77 26.32
N VAL A 140 19.61 -0.17 25.48
CA VAL A 140 20.49 -1.29 25.85
C VAL A 140 21.96 -0.96 25.61
N THR A 141 22.27 -0.10 24.63
CA THR A 141 23.66 0.18 24.20
C THR A 141 24.25 1.50 24.71
N ASP A 142 23.49 2.31 25.46
CA ASP A 142 23.86 3.66 25.95
C ASP A 142 24.23 4.70 24.84
N ASP A 143 24.00 4.39 23.56
CA ASP A 143 24.24 5.33 22.43
C ASP A 143 22.94 6.05 22.01
N SER A 144 22.65 7.16 22.70
CA SER A 144 21.47 8.00 22.43
C SER A 144 21.63 8.99 21.26
N THR A 145 22.82 9.08 20.67
CA THR A 145 23.12 9.99 19.56
C THR A 145 22.68 9.39 18.23
N PHE A 146 23.07 8.14 18.00
CA PHE A 146 22.67 7.40 16.80
C PHE A 146 21.15 7.32 16.65
N SER A 147 20.42 7.00 17.72
CA SER A 147 18.95 6.86 17.68
C SER A 147 18.24 8.16 17.32
N ARG A 148 18.67 9.29 17.90
CA ARG A 148 18.09 10.61 17.61
C ARG A 148 18.29 11.06 16.17
N ASP A 149 19.45 10.78 15.59
CA ASP A 149 19.74 11.17 14.21
C ASP A 149 18.99 10.28 13.21
N VAL A 150 18.92 8.98 13.47
CA VAL A 150 18.13 8.03 12.66
C VAL A 150 16.64 8.37 12.72
N GLU A 151 16.09 8.64 13.91
CA GLU A 151 14.67 9.01 14.07
C GLU A 151 14.33 10.28 13.29
N LYS A 152 15.18 11.32 13.34
CA LYS A 152 14.99 12.54 12.56
C LYS A 152 14.98 12.28 11.05
N ILE A 153 15.92 11.48 10.55
CA ILE A 153 16.02 11.15 9.13
C ILE A 153 14.77 10.36 8.69
N VAL A 154 14.40 9.33 9.46
CA VAL A 154 13.26 8.47 9.15
C VAL A 154 11.95 9.27 9.16
N ASN A 155 11.73 10.12 10.17
CA ASN A 155 10.55 10.98 10.23
C ASN A 155 10.55 12.02 9.10
N ALA A 156 11.70 12.56 8.71
CA ALA A 156 11.80 13.51 7.61
C ALA A 156 11.53 12.87 6.24
N MET A 157 11.89 11.60 6.05
CA MET A 157 11.73 10.91 4.76
C MET A 157 10.37 10.22 4.61
N TYR A 158 9.82 9.64 5.67
CA TYR A 158 8.64 8.76 5.63
C TYR A 158 7.46 9.23 6.50
N GLY A 159 7.67 10.24 7.36
CA GLY A 159 6.65 10.69 8.31
C GLY A 159 6.13 9.54 9.21
N GLU A 160 4.84 9.58 9.52
CA GLU A 160 4.17 8.56 10.35
C GLU A 160 3.42 7.50 9.54
N HIS A 161 3.59 7.51 8.21
CA HIS A 161 2.77 6.74 7.31
C HIS A 161 3.29 5.31 7.11
N LEU A 162 2.36 4.38 6.89
CA LEU A 162 2.70 3.01 6.52
C LEU A 162 2.96 2.99 5.01
N THR A 163 4.18 2.71 4.57
CA THR A 163 4.47 2.62 3.13
C THR A 163 4.42 1.19 2.65
N LEU A 164 4.03 1.04 1.39
CA LEU A 164 4.04 -0.22 0.66
C LEU A 164 4.87 -0.06 -0.61
N ARG A 165 5.78 -1.00 -0.82
CA ARG A 165 6.63 -1.07 -2.01
C ARG A 165 6.54 -2.48 -2.60
N VAL A 166 6.12 -2.56 -3.86
CA VAL A 166 6.14 -3.80 -4.64
C VAL A 166 7.35 -3.77 -5.57
N TYR A 167 8.20 -4.79 -5.51
CA TYR A 167 9.44 -4.95 -6.28
C TYR A 167 9.29 -6.04 -7.36
N PRO A 168 8.56 -5.78 -8.45
CA PRO A 168 8.28 -6.79 -9.47
C PRO A 168 9.54 -7.34 -10.16
N CYS A 169 10.63 -6.57 -10.23
CA CYS A 169 11.92 -7.02 -10.78
C CYS A 169 12.80 -7.79 -9.79
N GLY A 170 12.34 -7.98 -8.54
CA GLY A 170 13.12 -8.60 -7.48
C GLY A 170 13.70 -7.58 -6.50
N GLN A 171 14.15 -8.09 -5.35
CA GLN A 171 14.63 -7.28 -4.24
C GLN A 171 16.01 -6.66 -4.46
N ASP A 172 16.71 -6.94 -5.56
CA ASP A 172 18.01 -6.29 -5.86
C ASP A 172 17.85 -5.08 -6.79
N GLU A 173 16.66 -4.90 -7.36
CA GLU A 173 16.36 -3.90 -8.39
C GLU A 173 15.34 -2.87 -7.85
N TRP A 174 15.75 -2.13 -6.81
CA TRP A 174 14.87 -1.23 -6.03
C TRP A 174 14.24 -0.07 -6.81
N ASP A 175 14.85 0.31 -7.93
CA ASP A 175 14.36 1.41 -8.76
C ASP A 175 13.04 1.07 -9.46
N TYR A 176 12.81 -0.21 -9.78
CA TYR A 176 11.61 -0.67 -10.49
C TYR A 176 10.54 -1.12 -9.49
N GLN A 177 9.78 -0.17 -8.98
CA GLN A 177 8.79 -0.44 -7.94
C GLN A 177 7.46 0.28 -8.17
N PHE A 178 6.39 -0.32 -7.63
CA PHE A 178 5.15 0.38 -7.34
C PHE A 178 5.19 0.81 -5.88
N SER A 179 5.16 2.12 -5.62
CA SER A 179 5.28 2.68 -4.27
C SER A 179 4.00 3.40 -3.90
N GLY A 180 3.49 3.15 -2.70
CA GLY A 180 2.27 3.76 -2.22
C GLY A 180 2.26 3.90 -0.70
N VAL A 181 1.30 4.69 -0.23
CA VAL A 181 1.04 4.87 1.19
C VAL A 181 -0.23 4.13 1.55
N ILE A 182 -0.15 3.26 2.55
CA ILE A 182 -1.30 2.63 3.16
C ILE A 182 -1.94 3.66 4.10
N SER A 183 -3.09 4.17 3.65
CA SER A 183 -3.98 5.00 4.47
C SER A 183 -5.05 4.12 5.05
N ASP A 184 -5.25 4.10 6.37
CA ASP A 184 -6.23 3.21 7.01
C ASP A 184 -7.44 3.97 7.59
N PRO A 185 -8.22 4.70 6.78
CA PRO A 185 -9.34 5.51 7.27
C PRO A 185 -10.49 4.64 7.80
N GLY A 186 -10.61 3.41 7.29
CA GLY A 186 -11.58 2.42 7.75
C GLY A 186 -11.16 1.68 9.01
N ASN A 187 -9.98 1.98 9.55
CA ASN A 187 -9.41 1.31 10.73
C ASN A 187 -9.32 -0.21 10.56
N TYR A 188 -9.06 -0.69 9.34
CA TYR A 188 -8.88 -2.10 9.03
C TYR A 188 -7.71 -2.68 9.84
N LEU A 189 -6.61 -1.93 9.98
CA LEU A 189 -5.42 -2.35 10.73
C LEU A 189 -5.51 -2.01 12.23
N ALA A 190 -6.68 -1.62 12.74
CA ALA A 190 -6.89 -1.31 14.16
C ALA A 190 -6.27 -2.38 15.07
N GLY A 191 -5.48 -1.94 16.05
CA GLY A 191 -4.91 -2.83 17.07
C GLY A 191 -3.78 -3.76 16.59
N GLU A 192 -3.50 -3.84 15.29
CA GLU A 192 -2.48 -4.76 14.76
C GLU A 192 -1.32 -4.06 14.05
N LYS A 193 -1.36 -2.73 13.81
CA LYS A 193 -0.28 -2.01 13.09
C LYS A 193 1.14 -2.31 13.59
N THR A 194 1.34 -2.37 14.89
CA THR A 194 2.63 -2.71 15.51
C THR A 194 2.96 -4.20 15.42
N VAL A 195 1.93 -5.06 15.49
CA VAL A 195 2.07 -6.53 15.43
C VAL A 195 2.33 -7.02 14.01
N LEU A 196 1.81 -6.35 12.98
CA LEU A 196 2.01 -6.71 11.57
C LEU A 196 3.50 -6.86 11.22
N PHE A 197 4.34 -5.95 11.72
CA PHE A 197 5.79 -5.99 11.50
C PHE A 197 6.46 -7.20 12.12
N SER A 198 6.05 -7.57 13.34
CA SER A 198 6.57 -8.76 13.99
C SER A 198 6.18 -10.06 13.26
N ARG A 199 5.03 -10.06 12.56
CA ARG A 199 4.53 -11.24 11.81
C ARG A 199 5.13 -11.35 10.41
N LEU A 200 5.32 -10.23 9.72
CA LEU A 200 5.82 -10.21 8.35
C LEU A 200 7.36 -10.29 8.28
N GLY A 201 8.06 -9.94 9.35
CA GLY A 201 9.51 -9.81 9.33
C GLY A 201 9.97 -8.63 8.49
N ALA A 202 11.28 -8.54 8.27
CA ALA A 202 11.90 -7.43 7.55
C ALA A 202 11.96 -7.67 6.02
N ASP A 203 11.94 -8.93 5.60
CA ASP A 203 12.16 -9.29 4.20
C ASP A 203 10.88 -9.13 3.35
N PRO A 204 10.98 -8.59 2.13
CA PRO A 204 9.84 -8.52 1.23
C PRO A 204 9.28 -9.91 0.91
N GLN A 205 7.97 -10.11 1.14
CA GLN A 205 7.29 -11.38 0.87
C GLN A 205 6.45 -11.29 -0.41
N GLU A 206 6.14 -12.43 -1.03
CA GLU A 206 5.28 -12.44 -2.21
C GLU A 206 3.83 -12.11 -1.82
N TRP A 207 3.34 -10.95 -2.28
CA TRP A 207 1.97 -10.49 -2.10
C TRP A 207 1.36 -10.09 -3.45
N THR A 208 0.04 -10.06 -3.50
CA THR A 208 -0.75 -9.46 -4.57
C THR A 208 -1.33 -8.15 -4.06
N THR A 209 -1.05 -7.07 -4.79
CA THR A 209 -1.57 -5.74 -4.48
C THR A 209 -2.56 -5.32 -5.55
N LEU A 210 -3.79 -5.03 -5.12
CA LEU A 210 -4.79 -4.32 -5.91
C LEU A 210 -4.61 -2.82 -5.63
N ALA A 211 -4.43 -2.01 -6.67
CA ALA A 211 -4.14 -0.59 -6.49
C ALA A 211 -4.68 0.27 -7.63
N THR A 212 -4.89 1.56 -7.37
CA THR A 212 -5.06 2.56 -8.44
C THR A 212 -3.77 3.31 -8.68
N ILE A 213 -3.42 3.56 -9.93
CA ILE A 213 -2.27 4.43 -10.27
C ILE A 213 -2.58 5.86 -9.82
N SER A 214 -1.74 6.47 -8.98
CA SER A 214 -1.93 7.85 -8.55
C SER A 214 -1.12 8.83 -9.38
N ARG A 215 0.15 8.51 -9.63
CA ARG A 215 1.07 9.34 -10.40
C ARG A 215 2.09 8.47 -11.12
N ILE A 216 2.35 8.85 -12.37
CA ILE A 216 3.43 8.29 -13.18
C ILE A 216 4.46 9.40 -13.30
N PRO A 217 5.65 9.28 -12.68
CA PRO A 217 6.66 10.31 -12.81
C PRO A 217 7.16 10.37 -14.25
N GLU A 218 7.55 11.56 -14.68
CA GLU A 218 8.26 11.73 -15.94
C GLU A 218 9.73 11.37 -15.76
N ARG A 219 10.37 10.95 -16.86
CA ARG A 219 11.80 10.70 -16.85
C ARG A 219 12.54 12.03 -16.70
N ASP A 220 13.02 12.27 -15.50
CA ASP A 220 13.80 13.45 -15.20
C ASP A 220 15.22 13.33 -15.78
N THR A 221 15.69 14.39 -16.43
CA THR A 221 17.05 14.49 -16.98
C THR A 221 17.92 15.46 -16.19
N ILE A 222 17.34 16.18 -15.23
CA ILE A 222 18.01 17.19 -14.42
C ILE A 222 18.27 16.59 -13.03
N SER A 223 19.50 16.70 -12.54
CA SER A 223 19.81 16.20 -11.20
C SER A 223 19.15 17.06 -10.12
N PRO A 224 18.80 16.48 -8.95
CA PRO A 224 18.20 17.22 -7.84
C PRO A 224 19.03 18.43 -7.39
N THR A 225 20.36 18.30 -7.38
CA THR A 225 21.29 19.39 -7.02
C THR A 225 21.20 20.56 -7.99
N VAL A 226 21.22 20.29 -9.30
CA VAL A 226 21.12 21.35 -10.33
C VAL A 226 19.74 22.03 -10.26
N ARG A 227 18.68 21.28 -9.95
CA ARG A 227 17.35 21.85 -9.72
C ARG A 227 17.36 22.79 -8.52
N PHE A 228 17.94 22.37 -7.40
CA PHE A 228 18.04 23.19 -6.20
C PHE A 228 18.83 24.48 -6.44
N GLU A 229 19.97 24.39 -7.13
CA GLU A 229 20.76 25.58 -7.52
C GLU A 229 19.93 26.56 -8.37
N ARG A 230 19.13 26.07 -9.32
CA ARG A 230 18.24 26.91 -10.14
C ARG A 230 17.15 27.58 -9.32
N VAL A 231 16.55 26.87 -8.36
CA VAL A 231 15.57 27.44 -7.43
C VAL A 231 16.19 28.59 -6.65
N MET A 232 17.40 28.38 -6.10
CA MET A 232 18.10 29.41 -5.33
C MET A 232 18.47 30.62 -6.19
N ALA A 233 18.92 30.42 -7.42
CA ALA A 233 19.18 31.51 -8.36
C ALA A 233 17.92 32.32 -8.68
N THR A 234 16.79 31.64 -8.95
CA THR A 234 15.50 32.29 -9.24
C THR A 234 15.01 33.11 -8.04
N LEU A 235 15.24 32.61 -6.82
CA LEU A 235 14.87 33.31 -5.58
C LEU A 235 15.68 34.60 -5.43
N GLN A 236 16.99 34.51 -5.67
CA GLN A 236 17.88 35.65 -5.54
C GLN A 236 17.55 36.75 -6.56
N GLU A 237 17.24 36.38 -7.80
CA GLU A 237 16.78 37.31 -8.85
C GLU A 237 15.44 37.97 -8.48
N ALA A 238 14.45 37.18 -8.07
CA ALA A 238 13.12 37.69 -7.72
C ALA A 238 13.14 38.67 -6.52
N VAL A 239 14.05 38.44 -5.56
CA VAL A 239 14.25 39.34 -4.41
C VAL A 239 14.99 40.62 -4.83
N ALA A 240 15.95 40.52 -5.76
CA ALA A 240 16.70 41.67 -6.25
C ALA A 240 15.82 42.62 -7.08
N ASP A 241 14.90 42.08 -7.89
CA ASP A 241 14.02 42.86 -8.76
C ASP A 241 12.76 43.39 -8.04
N GLY A 242 12.49 42.93 -6.80
CA GLY A 242 11.31 43.33 -6.02
C GLY A 242 9.97 42.82 -6.59
N GLU A 243 9.99 42.03 -7.65
CA GLU A 243 8.81 41.49 -8.34
C GLU A 243 8.55 40.02 -7.97
N VAL A 244 8.30 39.74 -6.69
CA VAL A 244 7.82 38.41 -6.28
C VAL A 244 6.34 38.29 -6.64
N ASN A 245 6.06 37.81 -7.85
CA ASN A 245 4.70 37.51 -8.28
C ASN A 245 4.29 36.07 -7.87
N ARG A 246 2.98 35.82 -7.82
CA ARG A 246 2.41 34.51 -7.44
C ARG A 246 2.92 33.35 -8.31
N GLN A 247 3.08 33.58 -9.61
CA GLN A 247 3.52 32.54 -10.56
C GLN A 247 4.96 32.11 -10.30
N VAL A 248 5.84 33.06 -9.96
CA VAL A 248 7.23 32.78 -9.57
C VAL A 248 7.26 31.96 -8.28
N LEU A 249 6.46 32.35 -7.28
CA LEU A 249 6.35 31.59 -6.03
C LEU A 249 5.81 30.16 -6.25
N GLU A 250 4.76 30.00 -7.07
CA GLU A 250 4.20 28.67 -7.38
C GLU A 250 5.23 27.78 -8.09
N ARG A 251 6.01 28.33 -9.02
CA ARG A 251 7.11 27.59 -9.69
C ARG A 251 8.22 27.22 -8.71
N MET A 252 8.60 28.12 -7.81
CA MET A 252 9.59 27.81 -6.76
C MET A 252 9.14 26.67 -5.86
N ILE A 253 7.87 26.69 -5.42
CA ILE A 253 7.31 25.63 -4.59
C ILE A 253 7.34 24.29 -5.36
N GLN A 254 6.93 24.29 -6.63
CA GLN A 254 6.93 23.08 -7.46
C GLN A 254 8.34 22.52 -7.68
N GLU A 255 9.31 23.36 -8.03
CA GLU A 255 10.68 22.91 -8.27
C GLU A 255 11.40 22.53 -6.97
N THR A 256 11.14 23.21 -5.86
CA THR A 256 11.65 22.79 -4.54
C THR A 256 11.08 21.42 -4.17
N SER A 257 9.77 21.22 -4.35
CA SER A 257 9.12 19.93 -4.11
C SER A 257 9.76 18.83 -4.97
N ARG A 258 9.95 19.07 -6.28
CA ARG A 258 10.62 18.10 -7.17
C ARG A 258 12.07 17.81 -6.79
N ALA A 259 12.80 18.80 -6.26
CA ALA A 259 14.14 18.58 -5.74
C ALA A 259 14.11 17.69 -4.49
N MET A 260 13.18 17.96 -3.56
CA MET A 260 12.96 17.14 -2.36
C MET A 260 12.56 15.70 -2.69
N GLU A 261 11.68 15.49 -3.67
CA GLU A 261 11.33 14.16 -4.19
C GLU A 261 12.60 13.45 -4.73
N GLY A 262 13.41 14.17 -5.51
CA GLY A 262 14.68 13.66 -6.04
C GLY A 262 15.72 13.28 -4.99
N PHE A 263 15.71 13.92 -3.83
CA PHE A 263 16.55 13.57 -2.69
C PHE A 263 15.93 12.48 -1.79
N GLY A 264 14.68 12.10 -2.01
CA GLY A 264 13.96 11.12 -1.17
C GLY A 264 13.40 11.68 0.13
N PHE A 265 13.30 13.01 0.28
CA PHE A 265 12.64 13.68 1.43
C PHE A 265 11.12 13.74 1.31
N SER A 266 10.56 13.09 0.28
CA SER A 266 9.14 12.94 0.05
C SER A 266 8.89 11.52 -0.42
N GLU A 267 7.80 10.92 0.02
CA GLU A 267 7.38 9.57 -0.38
C GLU A 267 6.92 9.47 -1.84
N ALA A 268 7.07 10.53 -2.64
CA ALA A 268 6.80 10.50 -4.05
C ALA A 268 7.91 9.75 -4.81
N PRO A 269 7.63 8.56 -5.38
CA PRO A 269 8.62 7.85 -6.18
C PRO A 269 9.03 8.67 -7.42
N THR A 270 10.33 8.68 -7.70
CA THR A 270 10.90 9.23 -8.94
C THR A 270 10.96 8.16 -10.02
N TRP A 271 11.05 8.57 -11.28
CA TRP A 271 11.28 7.64 -12.39
C TRP A 271 12.47 6.71 -12.08
N PRO A 272 12.36 5.38 -12.32
CA PRO A 272 11.28 4.69 -13.03
C PRO A 272 10.16 4.16 -12.13
N ALA A 273 10.16 4.43 -10.83
CA ALA A 273 9.12 3.93 -9.92
C ALA A 273 7.75 4.61 -10.18
N ILE A 274 6.65 3.91 -9.91
CA ILE A 274 5.28 4.42 -10.15
C ILE A 274 4.54 4.57 -8.82
N SER A 275 3.85 5.69 -8.64
CA SER A 275 3.02 5.92 -7.46
C SER A 275 1.69 5.21 -7.58
N VAL A 276 1.30 4.49 -6.52
CA VAL A 276 0.02 3.81 -6.42
C VAL A 276 -0.70 4.16 -5.12
N ILE A 277 -2.02 4.01 -5.13
CA ILE A 277 -2.85 3.99 -3.92
C ILE A 277 -3.28 2.54 -3.72
N PRO A 278 -2.73 1.83 -2.72
CA PRO A 278 -3.12 0.47 -2.40
C PRO A 278 -4.59 0.42 -1.98
N LEU A 279 -5.37 -0.47 -2.60
CA LEU A 279 -6.76 -0.76 -2.22
C LEU A 279 -6.85 -2.03 -1.39
N ALA A 280 -6.07 -3.05 -1.75
CA ALA A 280 -5.98 -4.27 -0.98
C ALA A 280 -4.63 -4.95 -1.19
N VAL A 281 -4.15 -5.63 -0.15
CA VAL A 281 -2.92 -6.43 -0.19
C VAL A 281 -3.27 -7.79 0.37
N TYR A 282 -3.09 -8.84 -0.43
CA TYR A 282 -3.47 -10.19 -0.07
C TYR A 282 -2.58 -11.23 -0.73
N ARG A 283 -2.60 -12.45 -0.20
CA ARG A 283 -1.94 -13.60 -0.84
C ARG A 283 -2.88 -14.80 -0.85
N SER A 284 -2.71 -15.66 -1.83
CA SER A 284 -3.41 -16.94 -1.86
C SER A 284 -2.79 -17.89 -0.84
N VAL A 285 -3.63 -18.48 0.01
CA VAL A 285 -3.21 -19.52 0.94
C VAL A 285 -3.00 -20.79 0.15
N GLN A 286 -1.75 -21.26 0.10
CA GLN A 286 -1.40 -22.53 -0.52
C GLN A 286 -1.29 -23.61 0.55
N ALA A 287 -1.81 -24.80 0.26
CA ALA A 287 -1.61 -25.94 1.13
C ALA A 287 -0.11 -26.28 1.16
N SER A 288 0.47 -26.32 2.37
CA SER A 288 1.82 -26.82 2.56
C SER A 288 1.89 -28.28 2.10
N LYS A 289 2.91 -28.60 1.32
CA LYS A 289 3.20 -29.97 0.90
C LYS A 289 4.51 -30.37 1.54
N ILE A 290 4.50 -31.47 2.29
CA ILE A 290 5.74 -32.09 2.73
C ILE A 290 6.44 -32.58 1.45
N THR A 291 7.62 -32.06 1.18
CA THR A 291 8.41 -32.53 0.04
C THR A 291 8.79 -33.99 0.26
N PRO A 292 8.89 -34.81 -0.79
CA PRO A 292 9.30 -36.21 -0.66
C PRO A 292 10.65 -36.38 0.05
N GLU A 293 11.51 -35.36 -0.05
CA GLU A 293 12.80 -35.25 0.62
C GLU A 293 12.67 -35.16 2.15
N LEU A 294 11.66 -34.45 2.67
CA LEU A 294 11.37 -34.37 4.11
C LEU A 294 10.61 -35.60 4.63
N GLN A 295 10.03 -36.42 3.75
CA GLN A 295 9.37 -37.69 4.11
C GLN A 295 10.36 -38.84 4.27
N ARG A 296 11.49 -38.76 3.57
CA ARG A 296 12.63 -39.65 3.78
C ARG A 296 13.45 -39.05 4.90
N GLY A 297 13.07 -39.34 6.14
CA GLY A 297 13.89 -38.95 7.29
C GLY A 297 15.29 -39.54 7.14
N ASP A 298 16.27 -38.68 6.90
CA ASP A 298 17.65 -38.88 7.34
C ASP A 298 17.81 -38.19 8.71
#